data_AF-A0A2Z2J7P5-F1
#
_entry.id   AF-A0A2Z2J7P5-F1
#
_cell.length_a   1.000
_cell.length_b   1.000
_cell.length_c   1.000
_cell.angle_alpha   90.00
_cell.angle_beta   90.00
_cell.angle_gamma   90.00
#
_symmetry.space_group_name_H-M   'P 1'
#
loop_
_entity.id
_entity.type
_entity.pdbx_description
1 polymer ?
#
loop_
_entity_poly.entity_id
_entity_poly.type
_entity_poly.pdbx_seq_one_letter_code
_entity_poly.pdbx_strand_id
1 'polypeptide(L)'
;MASIAGSTMIGYAALGVPVEYLLAASLMAIPGGILFARLLSPATESSQVSFNNLSFTETPPKSIIEAAATGAMTGLKIAAGVATVVMAFVAIIALINGIIGGVGGWFGFAHASLESILGYLLAPLAWVMGVDWSDANLAGSLIGQKLAINEFVAYLNFSPYLQTGGTLDAKTVAIISFALCGFANFGSIGVVVGAFSAVAPHRAPEIAQLGLRALAAATLSNLMSATIAGFFIGLA
;
A
#
# COMPACT_ATOMS: atom_id res chain seq x y z
N MET A 1 -5.84 -1.76 -4.01
CA MET A 1 -5.08 -1.11 -2.92
C MET A 1 -4.48 -2.10 -1.95
N ALA A 2 -5.17 -3.20 -1.56
CA ALA A 2 -4.59 -4.18 -0.64
C ALA A 2 -3.35 -4.92 -1.20
N SER A 3 -3.27 -5.14 -2.51
CA SER A 3 -2.12 -5.79 -3.16
C SER A 3 -1.13 -4.79 -3.78
N ILE A 4 0.02 -5.31 -4.21
CA ILE A 4 0.97 -4.63 -5.10
C ILE A 4 0.84 -5.16 -6.53
N ALA A 5 1.51 -4.52 -7.48
CA ALA A 5 1.67 -5.02 -8.85
C ALA A 5 2.90 -5.93 -8.97
N GLY A 6 2.86 -6.87 -9.90
CA GLY A 6 4.03 -7.72 -10.21
C GLY A 6 5.25 -6.91 -10.67
N SER A 7 5.02 -5.79 -11.38
CA SER A 7 6.10 -4.88 -11.80
C SER A 7 6.81 -4.21 -10.62
N THR A 8 6.08 -3.77 -9.60
CA THR A 8 6.65 -3.15 -8.39
C THR A 8 7.30 -4.16 -7.46
N MET A 9 6.80 -5.40 -7.44
CA MET A 9 7.34 -6.49 -6.61
C MET A 9 8.83 -6.73 -6.87
N ILE A 10 9.23 -6.73 -8.15
CA ILE A 10 10.64 -6.90 -8.54
C ILE A 10 11.49 -5.73 -7.99
N GLY A 11 10.94 -4.51 -7.99
CA GLY A 11 11.59 -3.35 -7.40
C GLY A 11 11.86 -3.52 -5.91
N TYR A 12 10.87 -3.99 -5.13
CA TYR A 12 11.06 -4.22 -3.69
C TYR A 12 12.00 -5.39 -3.41
N ALA A 13 11.95 -6.44 -4.23
CA ALA A 13 12.90 -7.56 -4.14
C ALA A 13 14.35 -7.09 -4.37
N ALA A 14 14.57 -6.17 -5.32
CA ALA A 14 15.88 -5.56 -5.55
C ALA A 14 16.38 -4.71 -4.37
N LEU A 15 15.48 -4.28 -3.47
CA LEU A 15 15.81 -3.62 -2.20
C LEU A 15 16.13 -4.61 -1.07
N GLY A 16 16.18 -5.92 -1.36
CA GLY A 16 16.52 -6.96 -0.39
C GLY A 16 15.33 -7.57 0.34
N VAL A 17 14.09 -7.20 -0.02
CA VAL A 17 12.89 -7.79 0.59
C VAL A 17 12.73 -9.24 0.10
N PRO A 18 12.54 -10.23 0.98
CA PRO A 18 12.33 -11.62 0.56
C PRO A 18 11.16 -11.76 -0.40
N VAL A 19 11.41 -12.36 -1.56
CA VAL A 19 10.42 -12.51 -2.63
C VAL A 19 9.27 -13.40 -2.18
N GLU A 20 9.56 -14.39 -1.34
CA GLU A 20 8.61 -15.31 -0.74
C GLU A 20 7.55 -14.55 0.08
N TYR A 21 7.98 -13.53 0.84
CA TYR A 21 7.09 -12.70 1.63
C TYR A 21 6.22 -11.81 0.74
N LEU A 22 6.79 -11.21 -0.30
CA LEU A 22 6.04 -10.38 -1.26
C LEU A 22 4.98 -11.20 -2.00
N LEU A 23 5.33 -12.41 -2.45
CA LEU A 23 4.42 -13.33 -3.13
C LEU A 23 3.29 -13.79 -2.21
N ALA A 24 3.62 -14.25 -1.00
CA ALA A 24 2.63 -14.69 -0.02
C ALA A 24 1.68 -13.55 0.36
N ALA A 25 2.21 -12.36 0.67
CA ALA A 25 1.40 -11.18 1.00
C ALA A 25 0.47 -10.78 -0.16
N SER A 26 0.95 -10.87 -1.41
CA SER A 26 0.13 -10.56 -2.60
C SER A 26 -1.05 -11.52 -2.75
N LEU A 27 -0.85 -12.81 -2.47
CA LEU A 27 -1.94 -13.80 -2.48
C LEU A 27 -2.91 -13.58 -1.31
N MET A 28 -2.41 -13.30 -0.11
CA MET A 28 -3.23 -13.03 1.09
C MET A 28 -4.05 -11.75 0.97
N ALA A 29 -3.57 -10.76 0.20
CA ALA A 29 -4.29 -9.53 -0.08
C ALA A 29 -5.61 -9.76 -0.86
N ILE A 30 -5.76 -10.88 -1.58
CA ILE A 30 -7.00 -11.20 -2.30
C ILE A 30 -8.17 -11.43 -1.32
N PRO A 31 -8.14 -12.47 -0.44
CA PRO A 31 -9.19 -12.67 0.54
C PRO A 31 -9.22 -11.56 1.59
N GLY A 32 -8.07 -11.02 2.00
CA GLY A 32 -8.00 -9.94 2.99
C GLY A 32 -8.65 -8.64 2.50
N GLY A 33 -8.42 -8.26 1.24
CA GLY A 33 -9.04 -7.10 0.63
C GLY A 33 -10.56 -7.23 0.57
N ILE A 34 -11.06 -8.42 0.20
CA ILE A 34 -12.51 -8.70 0.15
C ILE A 34 -13.10 -8.67 1.56
N LEU A 35 -12.44 -9.30 2.54
CA LEU A 35 -12.87 -9.35 3.94
C LEU A 35 -13.11 -7.95 4.49
N PHE A 36 -12.10 -7.08 4.47
CA PHE A 36 -12.23 -5.74 5.05
C PHE A 36 -13.08 -4.80 4.19
N ALA A 37 -13.14 -4.98 2.87
CA ALA A 37 -14.08 -4.25 2.04
C ALA A 37 -15.53 -4.56 2.42
N ARG A 38 -15.86 -5.84 2.66
CA ARG A 38 -17.21 -6.26 3.07
C ARG A 38 -17.53 -5.91 4.51
N LEU A 39 -16.55 -5.88 5.41
CA LEU A 39 -16.75 -5.44 6.80
C LEU A 39 -17.01 -3.93 6.89
N LEU A 40 -16.25 -3.11 6.15
CA LEU A 40 -16.37 -1.65 6.21
C LEU A 40 -17.42 -1.07 5.27
N SER A 41 -17.79 -1.79 4.22
CA SER A 41 -18.82 -1.41 3.26
C SER A 41 -19.62 -2.64 2.82
N PRO A 42 -20.53 -3.16 3.67
CA PRO A 42 -21.37 -4.31 3.34
C PRO A 42 -22.21 -4.07 2.09
N ALA A 43 -22.41 -5.10 1.28
CA ALA A 43 -23.31 -5.02 0.13
C ALA A 43 -24.75 -5.07 0.63
N THR A 44 -25.51 -4.00 0.40
CA THR A 44 -26.93 -3.88 0.77
C THR A 44 -27.87 -4.16 -0.39
N GLU A 45 -27.37 -4.05 -1.62
CA GLU A 45 -28.14 -4.25 -2.85
C GLU A 45 -27.89 -5.64 -3.44
N SER A 46 -28.91 -6.16 -4.13
CA SER A 46 -28.80 -7.38 -4.91
C SER A 46 -27.75 -7.22 -6.01
N SER A 47 -26.96 -8.27 -6.26
CA SER A 47 -26.01 -8.28 -7.37
C SER A 47 -26.75 -8.04 -8.70
N GLN A 48 -26.38 -6.96 -9.39
CA GLN A 48 -26.88 -6.64 -10.73
C GLN A 48 -26.05 -7.34 -11.83
N VAL A 49 -24.99 -8.06 -11.46
CA VAL A 49 -24.09 -8.73 -12.41
C VAL A 49 -24.71 -10.06 -12.85
N SER A 50 -25.06 -10.15 -14.13
CA SER A 50 -25.42 -11.40 -14.80
C SER A 50 -24.22 -11.94 -15.57
N PHE A 51 -23.87 -13.21 -15.32
CA PHE A 51 -22.72 -13.87 -15.95
C PHE A 51 -22.94 -14.25 -17.43
N ASN A 52 -24.14 -14.00 -17.98
CA ASN A 52 -24.49 -14.45 -19.32
C ASN A 52 -23.76 -13.67 -20.44
N ASN A 53 -23.23 -12.48 -20.17
CA ASN A 53 -22.56 -11.61 -21.15
C ASN A 53 -21.20 -11.09 -20.63
N LEU A 54 -20.29 -12.00 -20.24
CA LEU A 54 -18.89 -11.64 -20.01
C LEU A 54 -18.19 -11.39 -21.36
N SER A 55 -18.19 -10.14 -21.82
CA SER A 55 -17.38 -9.72 -22.97
C SER A 55 -15.97 -9.35 -22.49
N PHE A 56 -14.98 -10.17 -22.84
CA PHE A 56 -13.58 -9.79 -22.73
C PHE A 56 -13.21 -9.04 -24.01
N THR A 57 -12.90 -7.73 -23.87
CA THR A 57 -12.44 -6.79 -24.90
C THR A 57 -13.06 -7.00 -26.30
N GLU A 58 -13.91 -6.08 -26.76
CA GLU A 58 -14.54 -6.20 -28.09
C GLU A 58 -13.53 -6.37 -29.25
N THR A 59 -12.26 -6.00 -29.04
CA THR A 59 -11.15 -6.23 -29.97
C THR A 59 -9.93 -6.83 -29.24
N PRO A 60 -9.78 -8.17 -29.17
CA PRO A 60 -8.56 -8.77 -28.67
C PRO A 60 -7.37 -8.44 -29.61
N PRO A 61 -6.15 -8.27 -29.08
CA PRO A 61 -4.98 -8.06 -29.91
C PRO A 61 -4.78 -9.24 -30.86
N LYS A 62 -4.52 -8.96 -32.14
CA LYS A 62 -4.40 -9.96 -33.21
C LYS A 62 -3.03 -10.62 -33.27
N SER A 63 -2.05 -10.12 -32.52
CA SER A 63 -0.69 -10.67 -32.46
C SER A 63 -0.02 -10.40 -31.11
N ILE A 64 1.03 -11.16 -30.81
CA ILE A 64 1.90 -10.93 -29.64
C ILE A 64 2.50 -9.52 -29.68
N ILE A 65 2.86 -9.03 -30.87
CA ILE A 65 3.43 -7.69 -31.07
C ILE A 65 2.39 -6.62 -30.75
N GLU A 66 1.15 -6.77 -31.22
CA GLU A 66 0.06 -5.85 -30.92
C GLU A 66 -0.28 -5.85 -29.42
N ALA A 67 -0.32 -7.02 -28.79
CA ALA A 67 -0.54 -7.16 -27.35
C ALA A 67 0.57 -6.45 -26.55
N ALA A 68 1.84 -6.65 -26.94
CA ALA A 68 2.98 -6.01 -26.30
C ALA A 68 2.96 -4.48 -26.48
N ALA A 69 2.70 -3.98 -27.69
CA ALA A 69 2.65 -2.55 -27.99
C ALA A 69 1.50 -1.85 -27.26
N THR A 70 0.29 -2.41 -27.32
CA THR A 70 -0.89 -1.87 -26.62
C THR A 70 -0.70 -1.93 -25.10
N GLY A 71 -0.12 -3.01 -24.59
CA GLY A 71 0.26 -3.16 -23.18
C GLY A 71 1.26 -2.08 -22.75
N ALA A 72 2.32 -1.85 -23.54
CA ALA A 72 3.31 -0.82 -23.27
C ALA A 72 2.71 0.60 -23.27
N MET A 73 1.86 0.93 -24.24
CA MET A 73 1.20 2.24 -24.33
C MET A 73 0.21 2.49 -23.18
N THR A 74 -0.57 1.46 -22.82
CA THR A 74 -1.46 1.52 -21.65
C THR A 74 -0.64 1.67 -20.37
N GLY A 75 0.45 0.91 -20.24
CA GLY A 75 1.40 1.00 -19.14
C GLY A 75 2.00 2.40 -19.01
N LEU A 76 2.40 3.05 -20.12
CA LEU A 76 2.93 4.41 -20.12
C LEU A 76 1.89 5.42 -19.61
N LYS A 77 0.64 5.34 -20.06
CA LYS A 77 -0.44 6.23 -19.59
C LYS A 77 -0.69 6.08 -18.09
N ILE A 78 -0.73 4.83 -17.60
CA ILE A 78 -0.87 4.54 -16.17
C ILE A 78 0.33 5.07 -15.40
N ALA A 79 1.56 4.81 -15.88
CA ALA A 79 2.79 5.25 -15.25
C ALA A 79 2.87 6.78 -15.14
N ALA A 80 2.52 7.51 -16.19
CA ALA A 80 2.47 8.97 -16.18
C ALA A 80 1.44 9.50 -15.16
N GLY A 81 0.22 8.94 -15.16
CA GLY A 81 -0.81 9.31 -14.19
C GLY A 81 -0.40 9.04 -12.74
N VAL A 82 0.19 7.86 -12.48
CA VAL A 82 0.73 7.51 -11.15
C VAL A 82 1.85 8.46 -10.76
N ALA A 83 2.82 8.74 -11.65
CA ALA A 83 3.93 9.65 -11.36
C ALA A 83 3.42 11.05 -11.00
N THR A 84 2.43 11.58 -11.74
CA THR A 84 1.82 12.87 -11.44
C THR A 84 1.10 12.88 -10.09
N VAL A 85 0.29 11.87 -9.79
CA VAL A 85 -0.43 11.79 -8.51
C VAL A 85 0.54 11.61 -7.34
N VAL A 86 1.55 10.74 -7.46
CA VAL A 86 2.58 10.56 -6.43
C VAL A 86 3.35 11.86 -6.20
N MET A 87 3.75 12.57 -7.25
CA MET A 87 4.43 13.86 -7.12
C MET A 87 3.56 14.89 -6.37
N ALA A 88 2.27 14.98 -6.68
CA ALA A 88 1.35 15.88 -5.98
C ALA A 88 1.22 15.53 -4.49
N PHE A 89 1.05 14.25 -4.15
CA PHE A 89 0.92 13.82 -2.76
C PHE A 89 2.22 13.97 -1.97
N VAL A 90 3.39 13.68 -2.57
CA VAL A 90 4.70 13.97 -1.95
C VAL A 90 4.84 15.46 -1.65
N ALA A 91 4.42 16.34 -2.56
CA ALA A 91 4.44 17.78 -2.33
C ALA A 91 3.48 18.21 -1.19
N ILE A 92 2.28 17.63 -1.11
CA ILE A 92 1.33 17.88 -0.02
C ILE A 92 1.92 17.43 1.32
N ILE A 93 2.53 16.25 1.38
CA ILE A 93 3.14 15.74 2.61
C ILE A 93 4.34 16.60 3.03
N ALA A 94 5.17 17.03 2.08
CA ALA A 94 6.27 17.96 2.36
C ALA A 94 5.76 19.29 2.93
N LEU A 95 4.65 19.82 2.40
CA LEU A 95 3.99 21.00 2.96
C LEU A 95 3.49 20.75 4.38
N ILE A 96 2.81 19.62 4.62
CA ILE A 96 2.34 19.22 5.95
C ILE A 96 3.51 19.10 6.93
N ASN A 97 4.61 18.46 6.52
CA ASN A 97 5.81 18.31 7.34
C ASN A 97 6.45 19.67 7.66
N GLY A 98 6.45 20.62 6.70
CA GLY A 98 6.89 21.99 6.95
C GLY A 98 6.03 22.71 8.00
N ILE A 99 4.72 22.51 7.97
CA ILE A 99 3.79 23.06 8.98
C ILE A 99 4.00 22.39 10.34
N ILE A 100 4.09 21.05 10.38
CA ILE A 100 4.31 20.28 11.61
C ILE A 100 5.63 20.68 12.26
N GLY A 101 6.73 20.73 11.50
CA GLY A 101 8.03 21.14 12.02
C GLY A 101 8.05 22.60 12.47
N GLY A 102 7.36 23.50 11.74
CA GLY A 102 7.23 24.92 12.10
C GLY A 102 6.50 25.13 13.43
N VAL A 103 5.32 24.51 13.58
CA VAL A 103 4.53 24.57 14.83
C VAL A 103 5.22 23.80 15.95
N GLY A 104 5.72 22.61 15.66
CA GLY A 104 6.45 21.77 16.60
C GLY A 104 7.69 22.47 17.15
N GLY A 105 8.38 23.27 16.32
CA GLY A 105 9.50 24.10 16.73
C GLY A 105 9.18 25.06 17.88
N TRP A 106 7.95 25.57 17.98
CA TRP A 106 7.54 26.42 19.11
C TRP A 106 7.50 25.68 20.44
N PHE A 107 7.38 24.36 20.41
CA PHE A 107 7.30 23.48 21.57
C PHE A 107 8.55 22.58 21.73
N GLY A 108 9.63 22.84 20.98
CA GLY A 108 10.87 22.06 21.03
C GLY A 108 10.91 20.81 20.13
N PHE A 109 9.90 20.61 19.27
CA PHE A 109 9.76 19.49 18.33
C PHE A 109 9.96 19.92 16.87
N ALA A 110 11.03 20.66 16.56
CA ALA A 110 11.28 21.19 15.22
C ALA A 110 11.48 20.11 14.13
N HIS A 111 11.85 18.89 14.54
CA HIS A 111 12.06 17.75 13.65
C HIS A 111 10.83 16.84 13.50
N ALA A 112 9.68 17.24 14.07
CA ALA A 112 8.46 16.47 13.92
C ALA A 112 7.99 16.45 12.47
N SER A 113 7.59 15.28 12.01
CA SER A 113 7.02 15.03 10.70
C SER A 113 5.77 14.15 10.80
N LEU A 114 4.92 14.15 9.78
CA LEU A 114 3.73 13.30 9.70
C LEU A 114 4.10 11.83 9.88
N GLU A 115 5.20 11.39 9.26
CA GLU A 115 5.70 10.02 9.35
C GLU A 115 6.13 9.67 10.78
N SER A 116 6.79 10.59 11.49
CA SER A 116 7.19 10.40 12.89
C SER A 116 5.97 10.30 13.83
N ILE A 117 4.94 11.14 13.60
CA ILE A 117 3.70 11.13 14.40
C ILE A 117 2.94 9.83 14.16
N LEU A 118 2.76 9.44 12.89
CA LEU A 118 2.17 8.15 12.54
C LEU A 118 3.01 7.00 13.09
N GLY A 119 4.32 7.14 13.12
CA GLY A 119 5.24 6.15 13.67
C GLY A 119 4.97 5.86 15.13
N TYR A 120 4.92 6.90 15.97
CA TYR A 120 4.57 6.76 17.38
C TYR A 120 3.14 6.26 17.59
N LEU A 121 2.19 6.71 16.76
CA LEU A 121 0.79 6.31 16.85
C LEU A 121 0.58 4.83 16.46
N LEU A 122 1.36 4.33 15.50
CA LEU A 122 1.26 2.96 14.98
C LEU A 122 2.22 1.99 15.67
N ALA A 123 3.15 2.44 16.50
CA ALA A 123 4.03 1.56 17.26
C ALA A 123 3.26 0.57 18.17
N PRO A 124 2.21 0.96 18.93
CA PRO A 124 1.38 0.01 19.67
C PRO A 124 0.72 -1.02 18.76
N LEU A 125 0.32 -0.62 17.55
CA LEU A 125 -0.27 -1.53 16.57
C LEU A 125 0.76 -2.53 16.05
N ALA A 126 1.99 -2.08 15.76
CA ALA A 126 3.10 -2.95 15.39
C ALA A 126 3.41 -3.98 16.48
N TRP A 127 3.39 -3.57 17.75
CA TRP A 127 3.55 -4.46 18.89
C TRP A 127 2.43 -5.51 18.97
N VAL A 128 1.17 -5.10 18.77
CA VAL A 128 0.02 -6.03 18.74
C VAL A 128 0.14 -7.05 17.59
N MET A 129 0.73 -6.68 16.46
CA MET A 129 1.01 -7.62 15.35
C MET A 129 2.12 -8.62 15.66
N GLY A 130 2.84 -8.45 16.78
CA GLY A 130 3.87 -9.36 17.26
C GLY A 130 5.32 -8.88 17.08
N VAL A 131 5.53 -7.61 16.74
CA VAL A 131 6.88 -6.99 16.75
C VAL A 131 7.32 -6.75 18.19
N ASP A 132 8.60 -6.98 18.49
CA ASP A 132 9.13 -6.66 19.82
C ASP A 132 9.07 -5.16 20.11
N TRP A 133 8.85 -4.79 21.37
CA TRP A 133 8.66 -3.38 21.74
C TRP A 133 9.87 -2.49 21.40
N SER A 134 11.09 -3.06 21.43
CA SER A 134 12.32 -2.38 21.00
C SER A 134 12.27 -1.90 19.55
N ASP A 135 11.60 -2.66 18.68
CA ASP A 135 11.52 -2.42 17.24
C ASP A 135 10.16 -1.86 16.80
N ALA A 136 9.20 -1.80 17.72
CA ALA A 136 7.84 -1.32 17.45
C ALA A 136 7.81 0.12 16.92
N ASN A 137 8.70 1.00 17.40
CA ASN A 137 8.83 2.36 16.87
C ASN A 137 9.32 2.39 15.42
N LEU A 138 10.30 1.54 15.07
CA LEU A 138 10.78 1.41 13.70
C LEU A 138 9.68 0.87 12.78
N ALA A 139 9.03 -0.24 13.18
CA ALA A 139 7.94 -0.84 12.43
C ALA A 139 6.77 0.13 12.26
N GLY A 140 6.36 0.81 13.34
CA GLY A 140 5.33 1.86 13.31
C GLY A 140 5.70 2.97 12.34
N SER A 141 6.94 3.47 12.38
CA SER A 141 7.44 4.51 11.47
C SER A 141 7.36 4.07 10.01
N LEU A 142 7.77 2.85 9.68
CA LEU A 142 7.71 2.34 8.30
C LEU A 142 6.26 2.19 7.81
N ILE A 143 5.34 1.71 8.65
CA ILE A 143 3.90 1.64 8.32
C ILE A 143 3.33 3.07 8.15
N GLY A 144 3.74 4.01 8.99
CA GLY A 144 3.39 5.42 8.89
C GLY A 144 3.87 6.06 7.59
N GLN A 145 5.13 5.83 7.21
CA GLN A 145 5.70 6.26 5.93
C GLN A 145 4.94 5.69 4.74
N LYS A 146 4.56 4.41 4.80
CA LYS A 146 3.71 3.79 3.77
C LYS A 146 2.39 4.55 3.65
N LEU A 147 1.67 4.74 4.75
CA LEU A 147 0.34 5.36 4.73
C LEU A 147 0.39 6.81 4.26
N ALA A 148 1.35 7.58 4.78
CA ALA A 148 1.55 8.98 4.43
C ALA A 148 2.00 9.10 2.97
N ILE A 149 3.15 8.52 2.63
CA ILE A 149 3.85 8.72 1.36
C ILE A 149 3.51 7.61 0.38
N ASN A 150 4.16 6.45 0.51
CA ASN A 150 3.93 5.23 -0.26
C ASN A 150 4.83 4.11 0.27
N GLU A 151 4.52 2.89 -0.14
CA GLU A 151 5.25 1.69 0.21
C GLU A 151 6.67 1.63 -0.38
N PHE A 152 6.95 2.28 -1.52
CA PHE A 152 8.30 2.30 -2.09
C PHE A 152 9.29 3.04 -1.21
N VAL A 153 8.92 4.22 -0.69
CA VAL A 153 9.73 4.99 0.28
C VAL A 153 9.90 4.21 1.58
N ALA A 154 8.84 3.56 2.06
CA ALA A 154 8.93 2.70 3.24
C ALA A 154 9.91 1.54 3.02
N TYR A 155 9.85 0.85 1.87
CA TYR A 155 10.79 -0.22 1.54
C TYR A 155 12.23 0.25 1.36
N LEU A 156 12.44 1.43 0.78
CA LEU A 156 13.77 2.05 0.69
C LEU A 156 14.37 2.27 2.08
N ASN A 157 13.58 2.78 3.03
CA ASN A 157 14.03 3.00 4.40
C ASN A 157 14.12 1.71 5.23
N PHE A 158 13.44 0.65 4.81
CA PHE A 158 13.54 -0.68 5.40
C PHE A 158 14.77 -1.46 4.89
N SER A 159 15.18 -1.24 3.64
CA SER A 159 16.28 -1.94 2.97
C SER A 159 17.58 -2.04 3.78
N PRO A 160 18.05 -1.00 4.50
CA PRO A 160 19.27 -1.08 5.31
C PRO A 160 19.21 -2.15 6.41
N TYR A 161 18.02 -2.45 6.92
CA TYR A 161 17.82 -3.46 7.98
C TYR A 161 17.77 -4.89 7.44
N LEU A 162 17.69 -5.06 6.12
CA LEU A 162 17.65 -6.35 5.42
C LEU A 162 19.03 -6.84 4.96
N GLN A 163 20.02 -5.95 4.96
CA GLN A 163 21.39 -6.27 4.52
C GLN A 163 22.16 -7.08 5.57
N THR A 164 23.23 -7.75 5.15
CA THR A 164 24.11 -8.57 6.02
C THR A 164 24.58 -7.78 7.25
N GLY A 165 24.22 -8.23 8.45
CA GLY A 165 24.47 -7.52 9.71
C GLY A 165 23.27 -6.75 10.27
N GLY A 166 22.09 -6.87 9.64
CA GLY A 166 20.83 -6.32 10.14
C GLY A 166 20.50 -6.77 11.57
N THR A 167 19.95 -5.85 12.36
CA THR A 167 19.66 -6.04 13.79
C THR A 167 18.28 -6.63 14.07
N LEU A 168 17.43 -6.75 13.05
CA LEU A 168 16.05 -7.22 13.19
C LEU A 168 15.98 -8.75 13.12
N ASP A 169 15.14 -9.31 13.97
CA ASP A 169 14.86 -10.74 13.92
C ASP A 169 13.99 -11.11 12.70
N ALA A 170 14.01 -12.39 12.32
CA ALA A 170 13.31 -12.87 11.13
C ALA A 170 11.79 -12.62 11.20
N LYS A 171 11.21 -12.67 12.40
CA LYS A 171 9.79 -12.40 12.64
C LYS A 171 9.44 -10.94 12.38
N THR A 172 10.20 -9.99 12.91
CA THR A 172 9.98 -8.56 12.67
C THR A 172 10.18 -8.21 11.21
N VAL A 173 11.21 -8.78 10.56
CA VAL A 173 11.41 -8.62 9.11
C VAL A 173 10.17 -9.07 8.34
N ALA A 174 9.62 -10.25 8.66
CA ALA A 174 8.42 -10.74 8.01
C ALA A 174 7.19 -9.85 8.27
N ILE A 175 6.92 -9.47 9.52
CA ILE A 175 5.79 -8.61 9.86
C ILE A 175 5.87 -7.29 9.07
N ILE A 176 7.03 -6.64 9.05
CA ILE A 176 7.22 -5.38 8.31
C ILE A 176 7.03 -5.62 6.80
N SER A 177 7.65 -6.65 6.22
CA SER A 177 7.48 -6.97 4.80
C SER A 177 6.01 -7.14 4.41
N PHE A 178 5.23 -7.89 5.18
CA PHE A 178 3.81 -8.11 4.90
C PHE A 178 2.97 -6.84 5.14
N ALA A 179 3.28 -6.07 6.20
CA ALA A 179 2.56 -4.83 6.51
C ALA A 179 2.78 -3.77 5.43
N LEU A 180 3.98 -3.72 4.85
CA LEU A 180 4.31 -2.79 3.76
C LEU A 180 3.78 -3.24 2.40
N CYS A 181 3.59 -4.54 2.17
CA CYS A 181 3.15 -5.09 0.88
C CYS A 181 1.69 -4.74 0.51
N GLY A 182 1.47 -3.53 -0.02
CA GLY A 182 0.20 -3.09 -0.61
C GLY A 182 0.23 -1.60 -0.94
N PHE A 183 -0.50 -1.20 -1.98
CA PHE A 183 -0.69 0.22 -2.38
C PHE A 183 -1.70 0.96 -1.49
N ALA A 184 -1.70 0.70 -0.19
CA ALA A 184 -2.55 1.37 0.77
C ALA A 184 -1.85 2.63 1.28
N ASN A 185 -2.10 3.77 0.62
CA ASN A 185 -1.60 5.09 1.00
C ASN A 185 -2.56 6.20 0.54
N PHE A 186 -2.42 7.42 1.06
CA PHE A 186 -3.32 8.54 0.69
C PHE A 186 -3.23 8.88 -0.81
N GLY A 187 -2.05 8.81 -1.40
CA GLY A 187 -1.86 9.05 -2.85
C GLY A 187 -2.61 8.04 -3.74
N SER A 188 -2.72 6.80 -3.28
CA SER A 188 -3.39 5.72 -4.01
C SER A 188 -4.90 5.93 -4.12
N ILE A 189 -5.51 6.73 -3.24
CA ILE A 189 -6.90 7.18 -3.41
C ILE A 189 -7.01 7.99 -4.71
N GLY A 190 -6.11 8.95 -4.93
CA GLY A 190 -6.09 9.76 -6.15
C GLY A 190 -5.85 8.91 -7.40
N VAL A 191 -4.93 7.95 -7.32
CA VAL A 191 -4.66 7.01 -8.44
C VAL A 191 -5.90 6.18 -8.78
N VAL A 192 -6.57 5.61 -7.77
CA VAL A 192 -7.79 4.81 -7.96
C VAL A 192 -8.91 5.67 -8.51
N VAL A 193 -9.17 6.85 -7.93
CA VAL A 193 -10.20 7.76 -8.44
C VAL A 193 -9.90 8.14 -9.89
N GLY A 194 -8.67 8.53 -10.23
CA GLY A 194 -8.29 8.89 -11.59
C GLY A 194 -8.43 7.73 -12.58
N ALA A 195 -7.92 6.55 -12.22
CA ALA A 195 -7.97 5.36 -13.08
C ALA A 195 -9.40 4.90 -13.36
N PHE A 196 -10.24 4.82 -12.33
CA PHE A 196 -11.63 4.39 -12.53
C PHE A 196 -12.50 5.48 -13.17
N SER A 197 -12.22 6.76 -12.91
CA SER A 197 -12.93 7.87 -13.59
C SER A 197 -12.66 7.90 -15.08
N ALA A 198 -11.49 7.42 -15.53
CA ALA A 198 -11.19 7.27 -16.96
C ALA A 198 -12.05 6.19 -17.64
N VAL A 199 -12.57 5.21 -16.87
CA VAL A 199 -13.40 4.10 -17.37
C VAL A 199 -14.89 4.38 -17.17
N ALA A 200 -15.27 4.92 -16.01
CA ALA A 200 -16.65 5.22 -15.64
C ALA A 200 -16.77 6.64 -15.06
N PRO A 201 -16.71 7.70 -15.90
CA PRO A 201 -16.69 9.09 -15.43
C PRO A 201 -17.87 9.46 -14.54
N HIS A 202 -19.05 8.90 -14.82
CA HIS A 202 -20.29 9.14 -14.07
C HIS A 202 -20.27 8.57 -12.64
N ARG A 203 -19.34 7.66 -12.32
CA ARG A 203 -19.14 7.11 -10.97
C ARG A 203 -17.99 7.76 -10.20
N ALA A 204 -17.28 8.72 -10.79
CA ALA A 204 -16.16 9.39 -10.13
C ALA A 204 -16.48 9.93 -8.71
N PRO A 205 -17.65 10.58 -8.47
CA PRO A 205 -18.00 11.07 -7.13
C PRO A 205 -18.18 9.94 -6.11
N GLU A 206 -18.82 8.84 -6.51
CA GLU A 206 -19.03 7.64 -5.68
C GLU A 206 -17.68 7.04 -5.25
N ILE A 207 -16.76 6.89 -6.21
CA ILE A 207 -15.44 6.30 -5.98
C ILE A 207 -14.59 7.19 -5.05
N ALA A 208 -14.66 8.51 -5.23
CA ALA A 208 -13.96 9.46 -4.37
C ALA A 208 -14.47 9.42 -2.91
N GLN A 209 -15.79 9.33 -2.70
CA GLN A 209 -16.38 9.22 -1.35
C GLN A 209 -15.95 7.95 -0.62
N LEU A 210 -15.75 6.85 -1.34
CA LEU A 210 -15.30 5.58 -0.78
C LEU A 210 -13.79 5.50 -0.55
N GLY A 211 -13.01 6.46 -1.05
CA GLY A 211 -11.54 6.44 -1.03
C GLY A 211 -10.93 6.16 0.35
N LEU A 212 -11.36 6.89 1.38
CA LEU A 212 -10.85 6.71 2.75
C LEU A 212 -11.24 5.34 3.34
N ARG A 213 -12.47 4.86 3.09
CA ARG A 213 -12.93 3.54 3.53
C ARG A 213 -12.13 2.43 2.84
N ALA A 214 -11.88 2.58 1.55
CA ALA A 214 -11.10 1.64 0.77
C ALA A 214 -9.61 1.63 1.20
N LEU A 215 -9.04 2.79 1.56
CA LEU A 215 -7.70 2.89 2.15
C LEU A 215 -7.64 2.15 3.50
N ALA A 216 -8.62 2.37 4.38
CA ALA A 216 -8.72 1.68 5.66
C ALA A 216 -8.83 0.15 5.47
N ALA A 217 -9.71 -0.30 4.56
CA ALA A 217 -9.87 -1.72 4.25
C ALA A 217 -8.56 -2.36 3.75
N ALA A 218 -7.86 -1.69 2.84
CA ALA A 218 -6.58 -2.15 2.31
C ALA A 218 -5.49 -2.20 3.38
N THR A 219 -5.42 -1.19 4.23
CA THR A 219 -4.47 -1.13 5.35
C THR A 219 -4.69 -2.28 6.32
N LEU A 220 -5.93 -2.50 6.76
CA LEU A 220 -6.29 -3.60 7.65
C LEU A 220 -5.99 -4.97 7.01
N SER A 221 -6.19 -5.12 5.70
CA SER A 221 -5.79 -6.33 4.98
C SER A 221 -4.29 -6.60 5.06
N ASN A 222 -3.46 -5.57 4.92
CA ASN A 222 -2.00 -5.72 5.02
C ASN A 222 -1.57 -6.05 6.44
N LEU A 223 -2.12 -5.36 7.44
CA LEU A 223 -1.82 -5.59 8.85
C LEU A 223 -2.28 -6.97 9.33
N MET A 224 -3.44 -7.44 8.86
CA MET A 224 -3.90 -8.81 9.13
C MET A 224 -2.95 -9.84 8.52
N SER A 225 -2.52 -9.62 7.27
CA SER A 225 -1.55 -10.52 6.62
C SER A 225 -0.22 -10.55 7.36
N ALA A 226 0.23 -9.38 7.86
CA ALA A 226 1.43 -9.25 8.68
C ALA A 226 1.30 -9.97 10.02
N THR A 227 0.14 -9.87 10.68
CA THR A 227 -0.15 -10.58 11.93
C THR A 227 -0.11 -12.09 11.73
N ILE A 228 -0.70 -12.58 10.63
CA ILE A 228 -0.68 -14.01 10.28
C ILE A 228 0.76 -14.47 10.00
N ALA A 229 1.55 -13.68 9.26
CA ALA A 229 2.95 -13.98 9.00
C ALA A 229 3.77 -14.04 10.30
N GLY A 230 3.62 -13.03 11.17
CA GLY A 230 4.28 -12.96 12.47
C GLY A 230 3.91 -14.14 13.38
N PHE A 231 2.67 -14.62 13.32
CA PHE A 231 2.24 -15.80 14.04
C PHE A 231 2.94 -17.07 13.55
N PHE A 232 2.88 -17.38 12.25
CA PHE A 232 3.44 -18.63 11.73
C PHE A 232 4.97 -18.65 11.72
N ILE A 233 5.63 -17.52 11.45
CA ILE A 233 7.10 -17.43 11.45
C ILE A 233 7.63 -17.39 12.88
N GLY A 234 6.88 -16.81 13.83
CA GLY A 234 7.26 -16.84 15.25
C GLY A 234 7.12 -18.21 15.92
N LEU A 235 6.47 -19.19 15.27
CA LEU A 235 6.36 -20.57 15.74
C LEU A 235 7.47 -21.49 15.18
N ALA A 236 8.16 -21.05 14.13
CA ALA A 236 9.19 -21.81 13.43
C ALA A 236 10.57 -21.63 14.07
#